data_AF-X1TT69-F1
#
_entry.id   AF-X1TT69-F1
#
_cell.length_a   1.000
_cell.length_b   1.000
_cell.length_c   1.000
_cell.angle_alpha   90.00
_cell.angle_beta   90.00
_cell.angle_gamma   90.00
#
_symmetry.space_group_name_H-M   'P 1'
#
loop_
_entity.id
_entity.type
_entity.pdbx_description
1 polymer ?
#
loop_
_entity_poly.entity_id
_entity_poly.type
_entity_poly.pdbx_seq_one_letter_code
_entity_poly.pdbx_strand_id
1 'polypeptide(L)'
;MFNALGPPTTMYPATDQTMRAIDTYALAKIADILYFELGFTFPRLENGRLISNIESLKYGINAGSGKNIAEKGYMPGRIPLTPGQVKVAVAEALSFSCTFNVYNFSCQEAQPMLEKAKIRKALAKYYGFSEKNENYYVGTEMIADVAVLFSRPTQDWYCNDREEHDYPERRGFDQALIDLHIPFDIIQDELVTEDGLSRYKALILPNVACISQEQIEHVERFAGKGGGLVATNETSLYDENYKKRENFG
;
A
#
# COMPACT_ATOMS: atom_id res chain seq x y z
N MET A 1 8.43 29.04 -19.29
CA MET A 1 7.06 29.03 -19.86
C MET A 1 6.61 27.59 -19.97
N PHE A 2 6.18 26.99 -18.86
CA PHE A 2 5.39 25.76 -18.89
C PHE A 2 3.94 26.21 -18.99
N ASN A 3 3.36 26.10 -20.19
CA ASN A 3 1.95 26.37 -20.37
C ASN A 3 1.15 25.41 -19.50
N ALA A 4 0.17 25.98 -18.80
CA ALA A 4 -0.76 25.31 -17.93
C ALA A 4 -1.23 23.99 -18.54
N LEU A 5 -0.91 22.89 -17.87
CA LEU A 5 -1.76 21.71 -17.89
C LEU A 5 -3.17 22.24 -17.61
N GLY A 6 -4.15 21.80 -18.41
CA GLY A 6 -5.54 22.23 -18.27
C GLY A 6 -6.10 22.01 -16.86
N PRO A 7 -7.38 22.37 -16.60
CA PRO A 7 -7.99 22.11 -15.29
C PRO A 7 -7.71 20.65 -14.91
N PRO A 8 -7.33 20.37 -13.65
CA PRO A 8 -6.88 19.06 -13.25
C PRO A 8 -7.97 18.05 -13.63
N THR A 9 -7.62 17.13 -14.54
CA THR A 9 -8.44 15.97 -14.91
C THR A 9 -8.57 15.10 -13.66
N THR A 10 -9.51 15.47 -12.80
CA THR A 10 -9.92 14.73 -11.61
C THR A 10 -11.37 14.35 -11.83
N MET A 11 -11.74 13.11 -11.51
CA MET A 11 -13.11 12.61 -11.72
C MET A 11 -14.16 13.26 -10.80
N TYR A 12 -13.75 14.09 -9.81
CA TYR A 12 -14.64 14.61 -8.78
C TYR A 12 -14.54 16.15 -8.64
N PRO A 13 -15.45 16.90 -9.28
CA PRO A 13 -15.32 18.35 -9.51
C PRO A 13 -15.70 19.25 -8.31
N ALA A 14 -15.94 18.71 -7.11
CA ALA A 14 -16.45 19.51 -6.00
C ALA A 14 -15.46 19.63 -4.82
N THR A 15 -15.13 20.88 -4.49
CA THR A 15 -14.55 21.42 -3.24
C THR A 15 -13.02 21.53 -3.12
N ASP A 16 -12.60 22.74 -2.70
CA ASP A 16 -11.23 23.29 -2.67
C ASP A 16 -10.50 23.04 -1.33
N GLN A 17 -11.03 22.17 -0.46
CA GLN A 17 -10.60 22.05 0.93
C GLN A 17 -10.07 20.67 1.34
N THR A 18 -10.03 19.68 0.44
CA THR A 18 -9.47 18.36 0.76
C THR A 18 -8.04 18.25 0.23
N MET A 19 -7.10 17.87 1.12
CA MET A 19 -5.81 17.33 0.71
C MET A 19 -6.09 15.96 0.06
N ARG A 20 -6.33 15.96 -1.25
CA ARG A 20 -6.63 14.73 -1.99
C ARG A 20 -5.36 13.90 -2.13
N ALA A 21 -5.45 12.62 -1.80
CA ALA A 21 -4.37 11.70 -2.10
C ALA A 21 -4.17 11.60 -3.61
N ILE A 22 -2.93 11.32 -4.02
CA ILE A 22 -2.60 11.06 -5.42
C ILE A 22 -3.24 9.73 -5.83
N ASP A 23 -3.90 9.71 -6.98
CA ASP A 23 -4.37 8.47 -7.60
C ASP A 23 -3.20 7.66 -8.16
N THR A 24 -2.66 6.77 -7.32
CA THR A 24 -1.53 5.91 -7.71
C THR A 24 -1.91 4.90 -8.81
N TYR A 25 -3.17 4.48 -8.89
CA TYR A 25 -3.62 3.52 -9.90
C TYR A 25 -3.73 4.18 -11.29
N ALA A 26 -4.22 5.42 -11.37
CA ALA A 26 -4.18 6.19 -12.61
C ALA A 26 -2.75 6.51 -13.04
N LEU A 27 -1.86 6.86 -12.11
CA LEU A 27 -0.44 7.06 -12.41
C LEU A 27 0.22 5.79 -12.98
N ALA A 28 -0.11 4.62 -12.43
CA ALA A 28 0.39 3.33 -12.92
C ALA A 28 0.06 3.04 -14.39
N LYS A 29 -1.05 3.58 -14.88
CA LYS A 29 -1.49 3.37 -16.27
C LYS A 29 -0.63 4.13 -17.27
N ILE A 30 -0.08 5.27 -16.86
CA ILE A 30 0.72 6.14 -17.75
C ILE A 30 2.23 6.02 -17.51
N ALA A 31 2.64 5.48 -16.36
CA ALA A 31 4.04 5.28 -16.04
C ALA A 31 4.53 3.89 -16.49
N ASP A 32 5.75 3.83 -17.02
CA ASP A 32 6.44 2.57 -17.26
C ASP A 32 6.87 1.90 -15.95
N ILE A 33 7.22 2.72 -14.96
CA ILE A 33 7.63 2.31 -13.62
C ILE A 33 7.00 3.26 -12.60
N LEU A 34 6.41 2.72 -11.54
CA LEU A 34 6.05 3.50 -10.38
C LEU A 34 7.13 3.42 -9.31
N TYR A 35 7.44 4.59 -8.76
CA TYR A 35 8.41 4.78 -7.71
C TYR A 35 7.70 5.16 -6.41
N PHE A 36 7.94 4.39 -5.33
CA PHE A 36 7.35 4.65 -4.01
C PHE A 36 8.42 4.92 -2.97
N GLU A 37 8.33 6.04 -2.26
CA GLU A 37 9.15 6.27 -1.06
C GLU A 37 8.45 5.67 0.14
N LEU A 38 9.02 4.60 0.68
CA LEU A 38 8.55 4.00 1.92
C LEU A 38 9.04 4.83 3.11
N GLY A 39 8.19 4.94 4.13
CA GLY A 39 8.52 5.65 5.36
C GLY A 39 9.78 5.12 6.05
N PHE A 40 10.25 5.86 7.07
CA PHE A 40 11.51 5.57 7.79
C PHE A 40 11.43 4.37 8.75
N THR A 41 10.57 3.39 8.46
CA THR A 41 10.24 2.26 9.33
C THR A 41 11.07 1.04 8.97
N PHE A 42 11.88 0.54 9.91
CA PHE A 42 12.68 -0.68 9.72
C PHE A 42 11.99 -1.89 10.36
N PRO A 43 11.91 -3.02 9.63
CA PRO A 43 11.25 -4.21 10.13
C PRO A 43 11.82 -4.67 11.47
N ARG A 44 10.95 -4.81 12.46
CA ARG A 44 11.30 -5.25 13.82
C ARG A 44 10.07 -5.76 14.55
N LEU A 45 10.29 -6.52 15.61
CA LEU A 45 9.26 -6.80 16.59
C LEU A 45 9.30 -5.73 17.68
N GLU A 46 8.16 -5.13 18.00
CA GLU A 46 8.03 -4.15 19.07
C GLU A 46 6.77 -4.47 19.88
N ASN A 47 6.92 -4.76 21.18
CA ASN A 47 5.81 -5.14 22.06
C ASN A 47 4.91 -6.26 21.50
N GLY A 48 5.51 -7.27 20.86
CA GLY A 48 4.79 -8.40 20.25
C GLY A 48 4.12 -8.08 18.90
N ARG A 49 4.28 -6.87 18.37
CA ARG A 49 3.73 -6.45 17.08
C ARG A 49 4.83 -6.36 16.02
N LEU A 50 4.54 -6.85 14.83
CA LEU A 50 5.42 -6.66 13.69
C LEU A 50 5.32 -5.22 13.22
N ILE A 51 6.41 -4.47 13.33
CA ILE A 51 6.54 -3.18 12.66
C ILE A 51 7.20 -3.45 11.32
N SER A 52 6.55 -3.11 10.21
CA SER A 52 6.96 -3.50 8.85
C SER A 52 6.40 -2.52 7.80
N ASN A 53 6.88 -2.60 6.56
CA ASN A 53 6.32 -1.86 5.41
C ASN A 53 5.45 -2.73 4.49
N ILE A 54 5.09 -3.95 4.93
CA ILE A 54 4.30 -4.91 4.13
C ILE A 54 3.05 -4.25 3.55
N GLU A 55 2.32 -3.46 4.33
CA GLU A 55 1.10 -2.77 3.87
C GLU A 55 1.37 -1.84 2.68
N SER A 56 2.39 -0.98 2.81
CA SER A 56 2.76 -0.02 1.76
C SER A 56 3.28 -0.72 0.51
N LEU A 57 4.04 -1.80 0.68
CA LEU A 57 4.57 -2.61 -0.41
C LEU A 57 3.44 -3.34 -1.16
N LYS A 58 2.50 -3.96 -0.44
CA LYS A 58 1.31 -4.59 -1.01
C LYS A 58 0.42 -3.60 -1.75
N TYR A 59 0.17 -2.44 -1.15
CA TYR A 59 -0.57 -1.36 -1.79
C TYR A 59 0.12 -0.93 -3.10
N GLY A 60 1.43 -0.66 -3.04
CA GLY A 60 2.22 -0.24 -4.20
C GLY A 60 2.20 -1.26 -5.33
N ILE A 61 2.44 -2.55 -5.03
CA ILE A 61 2.44 -3.61 -6.05
C ILE A 61 1.14 -3.66 -6.83
N ASN A 62 0.01 -3.70 -6.13
CA ASN A 62 -1.30 -3.75 -6.78
C ASN A 62 -1.62 -2.43 -7.50
N ALA A 63 -1.29 -1.28 -6.89
CA ALA A 63 -1.50 0.03 -7.52
C ALA A 63 -0.76 0.11 -8.86
N GLY A 64 0.51 -0.30 -8.90
CA GLY A 64 1.31 -0.29 -10.11
C GLY A 64 1.09 -1.43 -11.08
N SER A 65 0.13 -2.34 -10.82
CA SER A 65 -0.09 -3.53 -11.64
C SER A 65 1.22 -4.33 -11.89
N GLY A 66 2.04 -4.47 -10.84
CA GLY A 66 3.34 -5.15 -10.94
C GLY A 66 4.49 -4.32 -11.52
N LYS A 67 4.28 -3.07 -11.94
CA LYS A 67 5.31 -2.19 -12.52
C LYS A 67 6.10 -1.36 -11.48
N ASN A 68 6.29 -1.91 -10.28
CA ASN A 68 6.72 -1.09 -9.14
C ASN A 68 8.19 -1.27 -8.81
N ILE A 69 8.83 -0.14 -8.55
CA ILE A 69 10.06 -0.06 -7.77
C ILE A 69 9.69 0.69 -6.48
N ALA A 70 9.55 -0.04 -5.37
CA ALA A 70 9.55 0.64 -4.08
C ALA A 70 10.99 0.93 -3.68
N GLU A 71 11.21 2.15 -3.20
CA GLU A 71 12.45 2.66 -2.66
C GLU A 71 12.28 2.97 -1.18
N LYS A 72 13.40 2.91 -0.45
CA LYS A 72 13.47 3.42 0.90
C LYS A 72 14.51 4.55 1.02
N GLY A 73 14.01 5.73 1.36
CA GLY A 73 14.82 6.91 1.65
C GLY A 73 15.37 6.93 3.09
N TYR A 74 16.44 7.69 3.29
CA TYR A 74 17.05 7.96 4.60
C TYR A 74 16.63 9.33 5.14
N MET A 75 16.46 9.42 6.47
CA MET A 75 16.57 10.67 7.21
C MET A 75 17.53 10.51 8.40
N PRO A 76 18.39 11.51 8.69
CA PRO A 76 19.24 11.49 9.87
C PRO A 76 18.47 11.16 11.16
N GLY A 77 18.97 10.20 11.95
CA GLY A 77 18.37 9.77 13.21
C GLY A 77 17.35 8.62 13.12
N ARG A 78 16.95 8.17 11.92
CA ARG A 78 16.01 7.06 11.71
C ARG A 78 16.71 5.92 10.94
N ILE A 79 17.54 5.12 11.63
CA ILE A 79 18.49 4.16 11.04
C ILE A 79 18.18 2.72 11.52
N PRO A 80 18.41 1.64 10.73
CA PRO A 80 18.39 0.29 11.27
C PRO A 80 19.48 0.16 12.33
N LEU A 81 19.06 -0.13 13.56
CA LEU A 81 19.91 -0.16 14.74
C LEU A 81 20.89 -1.33 14.72
N THR A 82 20.61 -2.38 13.93
CA THR A 82 21.39 -3.63 13.93
C THR A 82 21.56 -4.26 12.53
N PRO A 83 22.63 -5.07 12.32
CA PRO A 83 22.77 -5.93 11.13
C PRO A 83 21.57 -6.87 10.88
N GLY A 84 20.84 -7.25 11.93
CA GLY A 84 19.63 -8.07 11.82
C GLY A 84 18.49 -7.32 11.13
N GLN A 85 18.29 -6.05 11.48
CA GLN A 85 17.27 -5.21 10.81
C GLN A 85 17.61 -4.95 9.34
N VAL A 86 18.90 -4.83 8.99
CA VAL A 86 19.33 -4.77 7.59
C VAL A 86 18.92 -6.03 6.84
N LYS A 87 19.16 -7.22 7.42
CA LYS A 87 18.75 -8.51 6.83
C LYS A 87 17.27 -8.51 6.51
N VAL A 88 16.44 -8.19 7.50
CA VAL A 88 14.98 -8.27 7.37
C VAL A 88 14.46 -7.20 6.42
N ALA A 89 15.03 -5.99 6.41
CA ALA A 89 14.64 -4.93 5.47
C ALA A 89 14.92 -5.31 4.01
N VAL A 90 16.09 -5.89 3.72
CA VAL A 90 16.41 -6.39 2.37
C VAL A 90 15.50 -7.54 1.98
N ALA A 91 15.27 -8.49 2.89
CA ALA A 91 14.38 -9.63 2.63
C ALA A 91 12.92 -9.19 2.40
N GLU A 92 12.42 -8.24 3.18
CA GLU A 92 11.09 -7.64 3.01
C GLU A 92 10.96 -7.05 1.60
N ALA A 93 11.88 -6.17 1.18
CA ALA A 93 11.83 -5.56 -0.16
C ALA A 93 11.85 -6.61 -1.29
N LEU A 94 12.77 -7.58 -1.22
CA LEU A 94 12.88 -8.62 -2.24
C LEU A 94 11.64 -9.51 -2.35
N SER A 95 10.90 -9.71 -1.24
CA SER A 95 9.66 -10.50 -1.22
C SER A 95 8.52 -9.85 -2.00
N PHE A 96 8.66 -8.57 -2.37
CA PHE A 96 7.67 -7.77 -3.06
C PHE A 96 8.21 -7.25 -4.41
N SER A 97 9.21 -7.94 -5.01
CA SER A 97 9.91 -7.50 -6.22
C SER A 97 10.39 -6.04 -6.16
N CYS A 98 10.70 -5.54 -4.95
CA CYS A 98 11.16 -4.19 -4.71
C CYS A 98 12.66 -4.18 -4.36
N THR A 99 13.30 -3.02 -4.52
CA THR A 99 14.71 -2.84 -4.15
C THR A 99 14.83 -2.06 -2.84
N PHE A 100 15.58 -2.60 -1.89
CA PHE A 100 15.94 -1.82 -0.71
C PHE A 100 17.12 -0.93 -1.07
N ASN A 101 16.87 0.35 -1.34
CA ASN A 101 17.92 1.34 -1.58
C ASN A 101 18.26 2.11 -0.30
N VAL A 102 19.45 2.73 -0.30
CA VAL A 102 19.93 3.57 0.79
C VAL A 102 20.55 4.82 0.18
N TYR A 103 19.98 5.99 0.49
CA TYR A 103 20.48 7.28 0.03
C TYR A 103 21.23 8.03 1.12
N ASN A 104 22.13 8.91 0.71
CA ASN A 104 22.77 9.89 1.57
C ASN A 104 22.31 11.30 1.16
N PHE A 105 21.09 11.67 1.55
CA PHE A 105 20.60 13.04 1.40
C PHE A 105 21.05 13.88 2.58
N SER A 106 22.30 14.35 2.56
CA SER A 106 22.72 15.43 3.45
C SER A 106 23.69 16.36 2.73
N CYS A 107 23.19 17.53 2.33
CA CYS A 107 24.04 18.70 2.04
C CYS A 107 24.51 19.39 3.33
N GLN A 108 23.98 18.98 4.49
CA GLN A 108 24.40 19.46 5.82
C GLN A 108 24.66 18.26 6.72
N GLU A 109 25.93 18.09 7.09
CA GLU A 109 26.45 17.15 8.10
C GLU A 109 26.00 15.70 7.93
N ALA A 110 26.70 14.99 7.04
CA ALA A 110 26.63 13.55 6.90
C ALA A 110 26.84 12.85 8.25
N GLN A 111 25.76 12.32 8.85
CA GLN A 111 25.90 11.23 9.80
C GLN A 111 25.80 9.88 9.07
N PRO A 112 26.74 8.95 9.30
CA PRO A 112 27.21 8.10 8.22
C PRO A 112 26.88 6.65 8.57
N MET A 113 25.74 6.15 8.08
CA MET A 113 25.45 4.72 8.18
C MET A 113 26.55 3.86 7.54
N LEU A 114 27.25 4.40 6.53
CA LEU A 114 28.43 3.78 5.90
C LEU A 114 29.70 3.82 6.78
N GLU A 115 29.80 4.69 7.78
CA GLU A 115 30.91 4.67 8.76
C GLU A 115 30.71 3.61 9.83
N LYS A 116 29.46 3.20 10.11
CA LYS A 116 29.17 2.04 10.95
C LYS A 116 29.56 0.77 10.20
N ALA A 117 30.82 0.37 10.35
CA ALA A 117 31.40 -0.79 9.66
C ALA A 117 30.54 -2.06 9.75
N LYS A 118 29.82 -2.27 10.87
CA LYS A 118 28.89 -3.41 11.04
C LYS A 118 27.69 -3.34 10.08
N ILE A 119 27.09 -2.16 9.90
CA ILE A 119 25.95 -1.96 9.00
C ILE A 119 26.40 -2.05 7.54
N ARG A 120 27.52 -1.40 7.21
CA ARG A 120 28.13 -1.51 5.86
C ARG A 120 28.43 -2.96 5.48
N LYS A 121 29.03 -3.74 6.37
CA LYS A 121 29.28 -5.18 6.15
C LYS A 121 27.98 -5.97 5.97
N ALA A 122 26.92 -5.64 6.70
CA ALA A 122 25.62 -6.28 6.55
C ALA A 122 24.99 -5.98 5.20
N LEU A 123 24.98 -4.71 4.77
CA LEU A 123 24.48 -4.30 3.45
C LEU A 123 25.23 -5.02 2.32
N ALA A 124 26.56 -4.98 2.34
CA ALA A 124 27.39 -5.67 1.34
C ALA A 124 27.08 -7.18 1.29
N LYS A 125 26.89 -7.82 2.45
CA LYS A 125 26.53 -9.23 2.53
C LYS A 125 25.17 -9.51 1.89
N TYR A 126 24.14 -8.73 2.19
CA TYR A 126 22.78 -9.00 1.75
C TYR A 126 22.49 -8.53 0.32
N TYR A 127 23.18 -7.48 -0.16
CA TYR A 127 23.17 -7.17 -1.60
C TYR A 127 23.89 -8.25 -2.40
N GLY A 128 25.04 -8.76 -1.93
CA GLY A 128 25.69 -9.91 -2.58
C GLY A 128 24.85 -11.19 -2.53
N PHE A 129 23.94 -11.32 -1.55
CA PHE A 129 22.93 -12.38 -1.55
C PHE A 129 21.84 -12.10 -2.61
N SER A 130 21.33 -10.88 -2.67
CA SER A 130 20.32 -10.46 -3.66
C SER A 130 20.81 -10.71 -5.08
N GLU A 131 22.02 -10.26 -5.41
CA GLU A 131 22.65 -10.42 -6.73
C GLU A 131 22.75 -11.90 -7.13
N LYS A 132 23.22 -12.76 -6.21
CA LYS A 132 23.36 -14.21 -6.48
C LYS A 132 22.03 -14.94 -6.68
N ASN A 133 20.92 -14.35 -6.22
CA ASN A 133 19.60 -14.98 -6.18
C ASN A 133 18.56 -14.18 -6.96
N GLU A 134 18.97 -13.22 -7.78
CA GLU A 134 18.09 -12.25 -8.46
C GLU A 134 16.95 -12.93 -9.23
N ASN A 135 17.25 -14.03 -9.91
CA ASN A 135 16.29 -14.80 -10.71
C ASN A 135 15.07 -15.31 -9.93
N TYR A 136 15.13 -15.36 -8.59
CA TYR A 136 13.99 -15.77 -7.75
C TYR A 136 13.07 -14.61 -7.35
N TYR A 137 13.52 -13.35 -7.51
CA TYR A 137 12.84 -12.17 -6.98
C TYR A 137 12.40 -11.18 -8.06
N VAL A 138 12.87 -11.36 -9.30
CA VAL A 138 12.44 -10.58 -10.47
C VAL A 138 11.21 -11.20 -11.12
N GLY A 139 10.23 -10.37 -11.45
CA GLY A 139 9.02 -10.81 -12.16
C GLY A 139 8.09 -11.69 -11.33
N THR A 140 8.14 -11.57 -10.00
CA THR A 140 7.21 -12.31 -9.13
C THR A 140 5.85 -11.63 -9.08
N GLU A 141 4.82 -12.42 -8.83
CA GLU A 141 3.46 -11.94 -8.62
C GLU A 141 2.96 -12.34 -7.23
N MET A 142 2.10 -11.51 -6.65
CA MET A 142 1.44 -11.86 -5.38
C MET A 142 0.33 -12.86 -5.66
N ILE A 143 0.36 -13.99 -4.96
CA ILE A 143 -0.70 -15.01 -5.02
C ILE A 143 -1.42 -14.99 -3.68
N ALA A 144 -2.65 -14.45 -3.69
CA ALA A 144 -3.49 -14.34 -2.52
C ALA A 144 -4.92 -14.76 -2.82
N ASP A 145 -5.53 -15.48 -1.88
CA ASP A 145 -6.94 -15.86 -1.94
C ASP A 145 -7.86 -14.78 -1.32
N VAL A 146 -7.29 -13.79 -0.62
CA VAL A 146 -8.02 -12.76 0.12
C VAL A 146 -7.65 -11.39 -0.41
N ALA A 147 -8.66 -10.53 -0.65
CA ALA A 147 -8.46 -9.13 -0.95
C ALA A 147 -8.96 -8.24 0.18
N VAL A 148 -8.21 -7.20 0.53
CA VAL A 148 -8.61 -6.11 1.41
C VAL A 148 -8.73 -4.85 0.57
N LEU A 149 -9.91 -4.23 0.55
CA LEU A 149 -10.12 -3.01 -0.23
C LEU A 149 -9.52 -1.79 0.48
N PHE A 150 -8.66 -1.06 -0.21
CA PHE A 150 -8.33 0.32 0.10
C PHE A 150 -9.26 1.25 -0.69
N SER A 151 -10.24 1.83 -0.01
CA SER A 151 -11.16 2.81 -0.60
C SER A 151 -10.57 4.22 -0.49
N ARG A 152 -10.15 4.78 -1.63
CA ARG A 152 -9.73 6.18 -1.72
C ARG A 152 -10.84 7.16 -1.35
N PRO A 153 -12.10 7.02 -1.80
CA PRO A 153 -13.14 7.98 -1.39
C PRO A 153 -13.40 7.90 0.12
N THR A 154 -13.28 6.73 0.75
CA THR A 154 -13.33 6.63 2.21
C THR A 154 -12.18 7.38 2.87
N GLN A 155 -10.94 7.20 2.38
CA GLN A 155 -9.77 7.91 2.87
C GLN A 155 -9.88 9.44 2.68
N ASP A 156 -10.30 9.89 1.50
CA ASP A 156 -10.30 11.30 1.09
C ASP A 156 -11.48 12.10 1.67
N TRP A 157 -12.63 11.45 1.89
CA TRP A 157 -13.82 12.12 2.42
C TRP A 157 -14.04 11.76 3.89
N TYR A 158 -14.29 10.48 4.16
CA TYR A 158 -14.76 10.02 5.45
C TYR A 158 -13.69 10.07 6.54
N CYS A 159 -12.44 9.73 6.24
CA CYS A 159 -11.32 9.85 7.18
C CYS A 159 -10.81 11.30 7.31
N ASN A 160 -10.86 12.10 6.25
CA ASN A 160 -10.45 13.51 6.32
C ASN A 160 -11.40 14.37 7.16
N ASP A 161 -12.69 14.03 7.23
CA ASP A 161 -13.66 14.68 8.10
C ASP A 161 -13.50 14.32 9.60
N ARG A 162 -12.64 13.36 9.92
CA ARG A 162 -12.34 12.93 11.29
C ARG A 162 -11.08 13.59 11.83
N GLU A 163 -11.01 13.77 13.15
CA GLU A 163 -9.79 14.22 13.84
C GLU A 163 -8.61 13.26 13.63
N GLU A 164 -8.91 11.97 13.42
CA GLU A 164 -7.94 10.95 13.04
C GLU A 164 -8.01 10.71 11.52
N HIS A 165 -7.09 11.31 10.77
CA HIS A 165 -6.93 11.12 9.32
C HIS A 165 -6.44 9.71 8.90
N ASP A 166 -6.38 8.78 9.84
CA ASP A 166 -5.90 7.42 9.61
C ASP A 166 -7.06 6.51 9.18
N TYR A 167 -6.75 5.42 8.49
CA TYR A 167 -7.69 4.37 8.13
C TYR A 167 -7.44 3.13 9.00
N PRO A 168 -7.72 3.20 10.32
CA PRO A 168 -7.25 2.22 11.30
C PRO A 168 -7.89 0.85 11.14
N GLU A 169 -9.13 0.78 10.66
CA GLU A 169 -9.86 -0.48 10.47
C GLU A 169 -9.13 -1.37 9.47
N ARG A 170 -8.64 -0.78 8.36
CA ARG A 170 -7.85 -1.51 7.36
C ARG A 170 -6.57 -2.07 7.98
N ARG A 171 -5.81 -1.24 8.72
CA ARG A 171 -4.56 -1.68 9.38
C ARG A 171 -4.82 -2.79 10.40
N GLY A 172 -5.97 -2.77 11.07
CA GLY A 172 -6.40 -3.84 11.97
C GLY A 172 -6.56 -5.17 11.25
N PHE A 173 -7.22 -5.18 10.09
CA PHE A 173 -7.34 -6.37 9.24
C PHE A 173 -5.98 -6.81 8.68
N ASP A 174 -5.18 -5.87 8.17
CA ASP A 174 -3.85 -6.17 7.63
C ASP A 174 -2.97 -6.87 8.68
N GLN A 175 -2.91 -6.32 9.91
CA GLN A 175 -2.15 -6.92 11.00
C GLN A 175 -2.70 -8.30 11.40
N ALA A 176 -4.03 -8.47 11.47
CA ALA A 176 -4.64 -9.74 11.82
C ALA A 176 -4.33 -10.83 10.77
N LEU A 177 -4.38 -10.49 9.48
CA LEU A 177 -4.05 -11.41 8.39
C LEU A 177 -2.56 -11.79 8.42
N ILE A 178 -1.67 -10.83 8.72
CA ILE A 178 -0.25 -11.08 8.93
C ILE A 178 -0.03 -12.05 10.10
N ASP A 179 -0.63 -11.79 11.26
CA ASP A 179 -0.45 -12.63 12.45
C ASP A 179 -0.98 -14.06 12.24
N LEU A 180 -2.04 -14.22 11.44
CA LEU A 180 -2.63 -15.50 11.06
C LEU A 180 -1.94 -16.17 9.87
N HIS A 181 -0.92 -15.55 9.28
CA HIS A 181 -0.21 -16.05 8.09
C HIS A 181 -1.15 -16.31 6.90
N ILE A 182 -2.18 -15.49 6.73
CA ILE A 182 -3.12 -15.58 5.61
C ILE A 182 -2.59 -14.70 4.46
N PRO A 183 -2.25 -15.25 3.28
CA PRO A 183 -1.86 -14.43 2.14
C PRO A 183 -3.03 -13.57 1.65
N PHE A 184 -2.81 -12.26 1.59
CA PHE A 184 -3.82 -11.28 1.15
C PHE A 184 -3.21 -10.22 0.25
N ASP A 185 -4.05 -9.62 -0.59
CA ASP A 185 -3.73 -8.48 -1.43
C ASP A 185 -4.48 -7.23 -0.95
N ILE A 186 -3.84 -6.07 -1.06
CA ILE A 186 -4.50 -4.78 -0.82
C ILE A 186 -4.86 -4.21 -2.19
N ILE A 187 -6.15 -4.14 -2.50
CA ILE A 187 -6.64 -3.74 -3.82
C ILE A 187 -7.20 -2.32 -3.81
N GLN A 188 -7.11 -1.63 -4.94
CA GLN A 188 -7.69 -0.30 -5.15
C GLN A 188 -9.14 -0.39 -5.65
N ASP A 189 -9.86 0.73 -5.55
CA ASP A 189 -11.24 0.87 -6.03
C ASP A 189 -11.45 0.35 -7.46
N GLU A 190 -10.49 0.58 -8.37
CA GLU A 190 -10.55 0.16 -9.77
C GLU A 190 -10.49 -1.36 -9.98
N LEU A 191 -10.04 -2.11 -8.98
CA LEU A 191 -10.00 -3.57 -9.03
C LEU A 191 -11.30 -4.20 -8.51
N VAL A 192 -12.26 -3.40 -8.02
CA VAL A 192 -13.60 -3.84 -7.62
C VAL A 192 -14.47 -4.00 -8.86
N THR A 193 -14.07 -4.93 -9.72
CA THR A 193 -14.75 -5.32 -10.96
C THR A 193 -14.94 -6.83 -10.99
N GLU A 194 -15.72 -7.35 -11.94
CA GLU A 194 -15.93 -8.79 -12.05
C GLU A 194 -14.61 -9.55 -12.29
N ASP A 195 -13.79 -9.07 -13.23
CA ASP A 195 -12.50 -9.67 -13.53
C ASP A 195 -11.50 -9.47 -12.39
N GLY A 196 -11.44 -8.27 -11.81
CA GLY A 196 -10.53 -7.95 -10.72
C GLY A 196 -10.78 -8.78 -9.45
N LEU A 197 -12.06 -9.05 -9.14
CA LEU A 197 -12.44 -9.86 -7.98
C LEU A 197 -12.40 -11.36 -8.22
N SER A 198 -12.42 -11.81 -9.49
CA SER A 198 -12.57 -13.23 -9.87
C SER A 198 -11.48 -14.16 -9.32
N ARG A 199 -10.29 -13.63 -9.02
CA ARG A 199 -9.16 -14.40 -8.50
C ARG A 199 -9.19 -14.62 -6.98
N TYR A 200 -10.04 -13.89 -6.25
CA TYR A 200 -10.11 -13.96 -4.80
C TYR A 200 -11.23 -14.90 -4.35
N LYS A 201 -11.02 -15.57 -3.23
CA LYS A 201 -12.05 -16.36 -2.52
C LYS A 201 -12.76 -15.54 -1.45
N ALA A 202 -12.12 -14.50 -0.94
CA ALA A 202 -12.73 -13.59 0.03
C ALA A 202 -12.36 -12.12 -0.24
N LEU A 203 -13.33 -11.23 0.01
CA LEU A 203 -13.18 -9.78 -0.02
C LEU A 203 -13.49 -9.20 1.36
N ILE A 204 -12.59 -8.36 1.85
CA ILE A 204 -12.70 -7.64 3.11
C ILE A 204 -12.88 -6.16 2.79
N LEU A 205 -13.97 -5.58 3.31
CA LEU A 205 -14.34 -4.17 3.24
C LEU A 205 -14.20 -3.57 4.65
N PRO A 206 -12.99 -3.14 5.04
CA PRO A 206 -12.74 -2.64 6.39
C PRO A 206 -13.30 -1.21 6.53
N ASN A 207 -14.55 -1.09 6.97
CA ASN A 207 -15.24 0.20 7.10
C ASN A 207 -15.14 1.04 5.81
N VAL A 208 -15.42 0.44 4.65
CA VAL A 208 -15.41 1.13 3.36
C VAL A 208 -16.67 2.00 3.26
N ALA A 209 -16.66 3.13 3.95
CA ALA A 209 -17.83 3.97 4.14
C ALA A 209 -18.35 4.56 2.83
N CYS A 210 -17.43 4.96 1.94
CA CYS A 210 -17.74 5.50 0.61
C CYS A 210 -17.46 4.44 -0.46
N ILE A 211 -18.47 4.08 -1.24
CA ILE A 211 -18.37 3.10 -2.33
C ILE A 211 -19.40 3.45 -3.41
N SER A 212 -19.06 3.24 -4.68
CA SER A 212 -19.98 3.52 -5.78
C SER A 212 -21.08 2.47 -5.92
N GLN A 213 -22.17 2.83 -6.61
CA GLN A 213 -23.23 1.86 -6.90
C GLN A 213 -22.73 0.70 -7.78
N GLU A 214 -21.91 1.00 -8.78
CA GLU A 214 -21.30 -0.01 -9.66
C GLU A 214 -20.43 -1.00 -8.87
N GLN A 215 -19.61 -0.49 -7.95
CA GLN A 215 -18.76 -1.32 -7.08
C GLN A 215 -19.60 -2.24 -6.18
N ILE A 216 -20.71 -1.74 -5.62
CA ILE A 216 -21.63 -2.59 -4.82
C ILE A 216 -22.17 -3.73 -5.67
N GLU A 217 -22.64 -3.46 -6.88
CA GLU A 217 -23.14 -4.53 -7.74
C GLU A 217 -22.07 -5.57 -8.06
N HIS A 218 -20.81 -5.17 -8.22
CA HIS A 218 -19.69 -6.13 -8.36
C HIS A 218 -19.46 -6.95 -7.09
N VAL A 219 -19.53 -6.33 -5.91
CA VAL A 219 -19.42 -7.01 -4.62
C VAL A 219 -20.58 -8.00 -4.40
N GLU A 220 -21.81 -7.61 -4.72
CA GLU A 220 -23.00 -8.47 -4.65
C GLU A 220 -22.87 -9.66 -5.59
N ARG A 221 -22.43 -9.44 -6.84
CA ARG A 221 -22.18 -10.52 -7.81
C ARG A 221 -21.07 -11.46 -7.32
N PHE A 222 -20.00 -10.92 -6.74
CA PHE A 222 -18.92 -11.71 -6.16
C PHE A 222 -19.43 -12.61 -5.03
N ALA A 223 -20.20 -12.05 -4.08
CA ALA A 223 -20.82 -12.81 -2.99
C ALA A 223 -21.85 -13.84 -3.50
N GLY A 224 -22.69 -13.46 -4.46
CA GLY A 224 -23.70 -14.32 -5.08
C GLY A 224 -23.12 -15.51 -5.84
N LYS A 225 -21.87 -15.41 -6.32
CA LYS A 225 -21.10 -16.51 -6.93
C LYS A 225 -20.38 -17.40 -5.89
N GLY A 226 -20.55 -17.13 -4.60
CA GLY A 226 -19.95 -17.89 -3.51
C GLY A 226 -18.66 -17.30 -2.94
N GLY A 227 -18.29 -16.08 -3.32
CA GLY A 227 -17.18 -15.36 -2.69
C GLY A 227 -17.49 -15.00 -1.24
N GLY A 228 -16.53 -15.17 -0.34
CA GLY A 228 -16.67 -14.77 1.06
C GLY A 228 -16.60 -13.25 1.21
N LEU A 229 -17.55 -12.63 1.90
CA LEU A 229 -17.58 -11.19 2.12
C LEU A 229 -17.49 -10.87 3.61
N VAL A 230 -16.56 -10.00 3.99
CA VAL A 230 -16.50 -9.39 5.32
C VAL A 230 -16.65 -7.88 5.14
N ALA A 231 -17.73 -7.32 5.66
CA ALA A 231 -17.98 -5.87 5.67
C ALA A 231 -18.20 -5.42 7.11
N THR A 232 -17.61 -4.28 7.51
CA THR A 232 -17.68 -3.80 8.88
C THR A 232 -18.22 -2.38 9.00
N ASN A 233 -18.82 -2.07 10.15
CA ASN A 233 -19.24 -0.73 10.55
C ASN A 233 -20.13 -0.01 9.53
N GLU A 234 -19.70 1.13 8.99
CA GLU A 234 -20.47 1.99 8.09
C GLU A 234 -20.23 1.68 6.61
N THR A 235 -19.70 0.49 6.30
CA THR A 235 -19.43 0.07 4.92
C THR A 235 -20.66 0.25 4.05
N SER A 236 -20.52 0.95 2.92
CA SER A 236 -21.58 1.31 1.96
C SER A 236 -22.60 2.38 2.37
N LEU A 237 -22.44 3.03 3.53
CA LEU A 237 -23.41 4.04 3.98
C LEU A 237 -23.37 5.36 3.19
N TYR A 238 -22.32 5.58 2.40
CA TYR A 238 -22.12 6.75 1.55
C TYR A 238 -21.80 6.33 0.11
N ASP A 239 -22.20 7.15 -0.85
CA ASP A 239 -21.72 7.02 -2.23
C ASP A 239 -20.27 7.51 -2.39
N GLU A 240 -19.71 7.39 -3.60
CA GLU A 240 -18.34 7.79 -3.91
C GLU A 240 -18.07 9.31 -3.76
N ASN A 241 -19.14 10.11 -3.68
CA ASN A 241 -19.10 11.56 -3.50
C ASN A 241 -19.46 11.97 -2.06
N TYR A 242 -19.38 11.04 -1.11
CA TYR A 242 -19.65 11.24 0.31
C TYR A 242 -21.10 11.68 0.62
N LYS A 243 -22.04 11.36 -0.28
CA LYS A 243 -23.45 11.56 -0.01
C LYS A 243 -23.99 10.36 0.75
N LYS A 244 -24.56 10.61 1.93
CA LYS A 244 -25.17 9.59 2.76
C LYS A 244 -26.37 8.96 2.04
N ARG A 245 -26.43 7.63 2.06
CA ARG A 245 -27.56 6.84 1.54
C ARG A 245 -28.62 6.67 2.62
N GLU A 246 -29.84 6.33 2.20
CA GLU A 246 -30.95 6.06 3.14
C GLU A 246 -30.71 4.77 3.94
N ASN A 247 -30.02 3.80 3.35
CA ASN A 247 -29.64 2.54 3.97
C ASN A 247 -28.30 2.03 3.41
N PHE A 248 -27.78 0.96 4.00
CA PHE A 248 -26.70 0.17 3.41
C PHE A 248 -27.12 -0.33 2.02
N GLY A 249 -26.12 -0.38 1.14
CA GLY A 249 -26.28 -0.90 -0.22
C GLY A 249 -26.24 -2.41 -0.29
#